data_AF-G9NCV5-F1
#
_entry.id   AF-G9NCV5-F1
#
_cell.length_a   1.000
_cell.length_b   1.000
_cell.length_c   1.000
_cell.angle_alpha   90.00
_cell.angle_beta   90.00
_cell.angle_gamma   90.00
#
_symmetry.space_group_name_H-M   'P 1'
#
loop_
_entity.id
_entity.type
_entity.pdbx_description
1 polymer ?
#
loop_
_entity_poly.entity_id
_entity_poly.type
_entity_poly.pdbx_seq_one_letter_code
_entity_poly.pdbx_strand_id
1 'polypeptide(L)'
;HLLGKKSWNVYNADNIARVRRDEAAAKAAEEEEERRMQEIDAQRRLAILRGESPPPLEDERDVESEKAESTSVSARSRFPGQGRKRKRPGEDDTEFELRLAQERSSAKYAVVESSRKPASSAPIIDGAGHIDLFGDERARAHAEKNEEAEAEKKKKEKEYEDQYTMRFSNAAGKDGLSRPWYSQREGVAPDASSRDVWGNNDPDRKARDTHRINSNDPLAMMKKGASQIRELKRERMKIQAERDDELRQLRKEEHRDRHRHRH
;
A
#
# COMPACT_ATOMS: atom_id res chain seq x y z
N HIS A 1 25.16 20.72 17.02
CA HIS A 1 25.08 19.59 16.07
C HIS A 1 26.04 19.82 14.89
N LEU A 2 27.02 18.94 14.67
CA LEU A 2 27.99 19.04 13.55
C LEU A 2 27.54 18.32 12.26
N LEU A 3 26.45 17.55 12.32
CA LEU A 3 26.02 16.68 11.21
C LEU A 3 25.58 17.49 9.98
N GLY A 4 24.92 18.62 10.18
CA GLY A 4 24.43 19.49 9.09
C GLY A 4 25.53 20.14 8.22
N LYS A 5 26.79 20.18 8.68
CA LYS A 5 27.91 20.75 7.92
C LYS A 5 28.63 19.72 7.04
N LYS A 6 28.27 18.43 7.13
CA LYS A 6 28.93 17.35 6.39
C LYS A 6 28.21 17.12 5.07
N SER A 7 28.96 17.08 3.97
CA SER A 7 28.43 16.89 2.61
C SER A 7 27.74 15.55 2.37
N TRP A 8 27.99 14.53 3.20
CA TRP A 8 27.32 13.23 3.11
C TRP A 8 26.05 13.14 3.96
N ASN A 9 25.71 14.16 4.74
CA ASN A 9 24.53 14.11 5.58
C ASN A 9 23.27 14.10 4.71
N VAL A 10 22.52 13.00 4.77
CA VAL A 10 21.30 12.77 3.99
C VAL A 10 20.26 13.86 4.23
N TYR A 11 20.23 14.45 5.43
CA TYR A 11 19.27 15.48 5.81
C TYR A 11 19.62 16.89 5.31
N ASN A 12 20.75 17.08 4.64
CA ASN A 12 21.07 18.38 4.05
C ASN A 12 20.16 18.64 2.84
N ALA A 13 19.66 19.88 2.73
CA ALA A 13 18.77 20.29 1.64
C ALA A 13 19.34 19.97 0.25
N ASP A 14 20.65 20.16 0.05
CA ASP A 14 21.32 19.87 -1.22
C ASP A 14 21.31 18.38 -1.58
N ASN A 15 21.46 17.50 -0.60
CA ASN A 15 21.43 16.05 -0.83
C ASN A 15 20.00 15.57 -1.08
N ILE A 16 19.04 16.11 -0.35
CA ILE A 16 17.61 15.84 -0.58
C ILE A 16 17.21 16.30 -1.98
N ALA A 17 17.71 17.45 -2.45
CA ALA A 17 17.43 17.98 -3.79
C ALA A 17 18.03 17.10 -4.90
N ARG A 18 19.25 16.56 -4.70
CA ARG A 18 19.86 15.58 -5.63
C ARG A 18 19.03 14.31 -5.70
N VAL A 19 18.69 13.72 -4.56
CA VAL A 19 17.87 12.51 -4.49
C VAL A 19 16.52 12.73 -5.19
N ARG A 20 15.85 13.86 -4.95
CA ARG A 20 14.59 14.18 -5.65
C ARG A 20 14.76 14.34 -7.16
N ARG A 21 15.88 14.89 -7.63
CA ARG A 21 16.17 15.02 -9.06
C ARG A 21 16.38 13.64 -9.70
N ASP A 22 17.10 12.77 -9.01
CA ASP A 22 17.38 11.41 -9.46
C ASP A 22 16.10 10.56 -9.43
N GLU A 23 15.27 10.69 -8.38
CA GLU A 23 13.94 10.08 -8.28
C GLU A 23 13.00 10.59 -9.38
N ALA A 24 13.00 11.89 -9.66
CA ALA A 24 12.19 12.46 -10.74
C ALA A 24 12.66 12.01 -12.12
N ALA A 25 13.97 11.86 -12.33
CA ALA A 25 14.52 11.35 -13.58
C ALA A 25 14.20 9.85 -13.77
N ALA A 26 14.32 9.06 -12.71
CA ALA A 26 13.93 7.65 -12.73
C ALA A 26 12.43 7.50 -13.03
N LYS A 27 11.59 8.28 -12.34
CA LYS A 27 10.15 8.28 -12.57
C LYS A 27 9.76 8.73 -13.98
N ALA A 28 10.43 9.74 -14.52
CA ALA A 28 10.17 10.20 -15.89
C ALA A 28 10.50 9.11 -16.93
N ALA A 29 11.58 8.34 -16.73
CA ALA A 29 11.92 7.23 -17.59
C ALA A 29 10.86 6.10 -17.51
N GLU A 30 10.40 5.75 -16.30
CA GLU A 30 9.32 4.79 -16.10
C GLU A 30 8.01 5.24 -16.77
N GLU A 31 7.64 6.52 -16.64
CA GLU A 31 6.44 7.08 -17.29
C GLU A 31 6.53 7.05 -18.84
N GLU A 32 7.72 7.24 -19.42
CA GLU A 32 7.93 7.13 -20.87
C GLU A 32 7.78 5.68 -21.36
N GLU A 33 8.28 4.70 -20.59
CA GLU A 33 8.11 3.27 -20.87
C GLU A 33 6.63 2.87 -20.77
N GLU A 34 5.92 3.30 -19.72
CA GLU A 34 4.49 3.06 -19.57
C GLU A 34 3.66 3.65 -20.73
N ARG A 35 4.02 4.86 -21.20
CA ARG A 35 3.36 5.45 -22.37
C ARG A 35 3.56 4.62 -23.62
N ARG A 36 4.77 4.10 -23.87
CA ARG A 36 5.03 3.21 -25.01
C ARG A 36 4.18 1.94 -24.91
N MET A 37 4.09 1.33 -23.74
CA MET A 37 3.25 0.15 -23.52
C MET A 37 1.76 0.46 -23.77
N GLN A 38 1.27 1.60 -23.27
CA GLN A 38 -0.10 2.05 -23.51
C GLN A 38 -0.38 2.33 -24.99
N GLU A 39 0.57 2.89 -25.73
CA GLU A 39 0.46 3.13 -27.17
C GLU A 39 0.37 1.81 -27.95
N ILE A 40 1.20 0.82 -27.62
CA ILE A 40 1.15 -0.52 -28.22
C ILE A 40 -0.21 -1.17 -27.96
N ASP A 41 -0.69 -1.11 -26.72
CA ASP A 41 -2.01 -1.62 -26.34
C ASP A 41 -3.16 -0.88 -27.05
N ALA A 42 -3.07 0.44 -27.18
CA ALA A 42 -4.04 1.25 -27.88
C ALA A 42 -4.07 0.92 -29.39
N GLN A 43 -2.90 0.81 -30.02
CA GLN A 43 -2.78 0.39 -31.42
C GLN A 43 -3.37 -1.00 -31.64
N ARG A 44 -3.14 -1.94 -30.72
CA ARG A 44 -3.73 -3.27 -30.76
C ARG A 44 -5.25 -3.23 -30.67
N ARG A 45 -5.81 -2.42 -29.76
CA ARG A 45 -7.26 -2.21 -29.64
C ARG A 45 -7.84 -1.60 -30.92
N LEU A 46 -7.14 -0.66 -31.53
CA LEU A 46 -7.55 -0.06 -32.81
C LEU A 46 -7.50 -1.07 -33.96
N ALA A 47 -6.49 -1.94 -34.02
CA ALA A 47 -6.37 -2.99 -35.04
C ALA A 47 -7.53 -4.01 -34.94
N ILE A 48 -7.87 -4.44 -33.71
CA ILE A 48 -9.02 -5.31 -33.46
C ILE A 48 -10.32 -4.63 -33.92
N LEU A 49 -10.51 -3.35 -33.60
CA LEU A 49 -11.67 -2.57 -34.04
C LEU A 49 -11.73 -2.38 -35.56
N ARG A 50 -10.57 -2.31 -36.23
CA ARG A 50 -10.45 -2.21 -37.69
C ARG A 50 -10.62 -3.58 -38.38
N GLY A 51 -10.64 -4.69 -37.64
CA GLY A 51 -10.72 -6.04 -38.19
C GLY A 51 -9.39 -6.54 -38.79
N GLU A 52 -8.28 -5.87 -38.49
CA GLU A 52 -6.92 -6.27 -38.87
C GLU A 52 -6.34 -7.23 -37.81
N SER A 53 -5.47 -8.16 -38.22
CA SER A 53 -4.79 -9.05 -37.28
C SER A 53 -3.88 -8.23 -36.36
N PRO A 54 -4.07 -8.27 -35.02
CA PRO A 54 -3.25 -7.50 -34.11
C PRO A 54 -1.77 -7.94 -34.21
N PRO A 55 -0.82 -7.00 -34.04
CA PRO A 55 0.59 -7.36 -33.99
C PRO A 55 0.85 -8.35 -32.84
N PRO A 56 1.72 -9.36 -33.05
CA PRO A 56 2.05 -10.34 -32.03
C PRO A 56 2.73 -9.65 -30.83
N LEU A 57 2.35 -10.07 -29.62
CA LEU A 57 2.96 -9.57 -28.39
C LEU A 57 4.39 -10.11 -28.30
N GLU A 58 5.35 -9.24 -28.01
CA GLU A 58 6.63 -9.68 -27.47
C GLU A 58 6.34 -10.23 -26.07
N ASP A 59 6.50 -11.53 -25.88
CA ASP A 59 6.21 -12.18 -24.61
C ASP A 59 7.18 -11.61 -23.56
N GLU A 60 6.63 -11.10 -22.44
CA GLU A 60 7.36 -10.60 -21.25
C GLU A 60 8.41 -11.58 -20.69
N ARG A 61 8.39 -12.84 -21.16
CA ARG A 61 9.36 -13.89 -20.84
C ARG A 61 10.76 -13.60 -21.40
N ASP A 62 10.85 -12.89 -22.53
CA ASP A 62 12.14 -12.60 -23.17
C ASP A 62 12.84 -11.40 -22.49
N VAL A 63 12.09 -10.41 -22.00
CA VAL A 63 12.65 -9.24 -21.26
C VAL A 63 13.10 -9.56 -19.83
N GLU A 64 12.48 -10.53 -19.14
CA GLU A 64 12.99 -11.04 -17.86
C GLU A 64 14.33 -11.78 -18.01
N SER A 65 14.53 -12.46 -19.14
CA SER A 65 15.76 -13.22 -19.40
C SER A 65 17.01 -12.33 -19.51
N GLU A 66 16.88 -11.16 -20.15
CA GLU A 66 17.99 -10.20 -20.29
C GLU A 66 18.26 -9.40 -19.00
N LYS A 67 17.22 -9.16 -18.19
CA LYS A 67 17.35 -8.49 -16.88
C LYS A 67 18.00 -9.39 -15.83
N ALA A 68 17.77 -10.70 -15.91
CA ALA A 68 18.41 -11.71 -15.05
C ALA A 68 19.91 -11.88 -15.36
N GLU A 69 20.32 -11.79 -16.64
CA GLU A 69 21.73 -11.87 -17.01
C GLU A 69 22.53 -10.65 -16.52
N SER A 70 21.98 -9.44 -16.64
CA SER A 70 22.65 -8.20 -16.20
C SER A 70 22.78 -8.06 -14.66
N THR A 71 21.87 -8.63 -13.88
CA THR A 71 21.93 -8.63 -12.41
C THR A 71 22.90 -9.69 -11.84
N SER A 72 23.12 -10.79 -12.57
CA SER A 72 24.03 -11.88 -12.15
C SER A 72 25.51 -11.45 -12.10
N VAL A 73 25.92 -10.51 -12.97
CA VAL A 73 27.30 -9.99 -13.03
C VAL A 73 27.59 -9.01 -11.90
N SER A 74 26.58 -8.26 -11.45
CA SER A 74 26.72 -7.22 -10.41
C SER A 74 26.67 -7.77 -8.97
N ALA A 75 25.97 -8.88 -8.74
CA ALA A 75 25.91 -9.53 -7.42
C ALA A 75 27.25 -10.18 -6.99
N ARG A 76 28.15 -10.49 -7.94
CA ARG A 76 29.44 -11.14 -7.67
C ARG A 76 30.52 -10.22 -7.09
N SER A 77 30.25 -8.92 -7.00
CA SER A 77 31.21 -7.88 -6.56
C SER A 77 31.04 -7.42 -5.10
N ARG A 78 29.95 -7.81 -4.41
CA ARG A 78 29.58 -7.24 -3.09
C ARG A 78 30.24 -7.86 -1.85
N PHE A 79 31.07 -8.89 -1.98
CA PHE A 79 31.81 -9.46 -0.85
C PHE A 79 33.33 -9.32 -1.05
N PRO A 80 33.97 -8.31 -0.44
CA PRO A 80 35.41 -8.19 -0.46
C PRO A 80 36.00 -9.20 0.53
N GLY A 81 36.47 -10.36 0.04
CA GLY A 81 37.31 -11.22 0.88
C GLY A 81 37.37 -12.72 0.58
N GLN A 82 36.53 -13.28 -0.30
CA GLN A 82 36.63 -14.71 -0.66
C GLN A 82 36.95 -14.85 -2.14
N GLY A 83 38.23 -14.66 -2.49
CA GLY A 83 38.72 -14.92 -3.84
C GLY A 83 38.42 -16.36 -4.27
N ARG A 84 38.02 -16.55 -5.53
CA ARG A 84 37.81 -17.86 -6.12
C ARG A 84 39.08 -18.70 -5.92
N LYS A 85 38.97 -19.83 -5.22
CA LYS A 85 40.09 -20.76 -5.02
C LYS A 85 40.50 -21.30 -6.38
N ARG A 86 41.80 -21.29 -6.68
CA ARG A 86 42.36 -21.82 -7.93
C ARG A 86 42.62 -23.32 -7.77
N LYS A 87 42.59 -24.05 -8.89
CA LYS A 87 43.02 -25.46 -8.96
C LYS A 87 44.51 -25.55 -8.62
N ARG A 88 44.92 -26.53 -7.82
CA ARG A 88 46.35 -26.81 -7.61
C ARG A 88 46.89 -27.57 -8.83
N PRO A 89 48.19 -27.44 -9.16
CA PRO A 89 48.76 -28.21 -10.26
C PRO A 89 48.65 -29.71 -9.96
N GLY A 90 47.99 -30.46 -10.87
CA GLY A 90 47.79 -31.91 -10.75
C GLY A 90 46.49 -32.36 -10.04
N GLU A 91 45.59 -31.45 -9.64
CA GLU A 91 44.25 -31.80 -9.16
C GLU A 91 43.29 -32.02 -10.35
N ASP A 92 42.57 -33.15 -10.37
CA ASP A 92 41.44 -33.37 -11.30
C ASP A 92 40.22 -32.52 -10.90
N ASP A 93 39.29 -32.30 -11.84
CA ASP A 93 38.11 -31.45 -11.63
C ASP A 93 37.22 -31.93 -10.48
N THR A 94 37.13 -33.25 -10.30
CA THR A 94 36.42 -33.90 -9.19
C THR A 94 37.11 -33.66 -7.86
N GLU A 95 38.43 -33.79 -7.79
CA GLU A 95 39.22 -33.57 -6.59
C GLU A 95 39.18 -32.11 -6.13
N PHE A 96 39.21 -31.18 -7.08
CA PHE A 96 39.05 -29.75 -6.81
C PHE A 96 37.68 -29.44 -6.15
N GLU A 97 36.60 -30.02 -6.66
CA GLU A 97 35.26 -29.86 -6.08
C GLU A 97 35.14 -30.51 -4.71
N LEU A 98 35.73 -31.69 -4.52
CA LEU A 98 35.71 -32.43 -3.26
C LEU A 98 36.43 -31.65 -2.14
N ARG A 99 37.58 -31.03 -2.45
CA ARG A 99 38.30 -30.14 -1.52
C ARG A 99 37.45 -28.93 -1.15
N LEU A 100 36.83 -28.28 -2.13
CA LEU A 100 36.00 -27.10 -1.88
C LEU A 100 34.75 -27.44 -1.03
N ALA A 101 34.16 -28.62 -1.26
CA ALA A 101 33.06 -29.14 -0.46
C ALA A 101 33.51 -29.44 0.99
N GLN A 102 34.69 -30.05 1.17
CA GLN A 102 35.23 -30.37 2.49
C GLN A 102 35.55 -29.10 3.29
N GLU A 103 36.17 -28.08 2.68
CA GLU A 103 36.41 -26.77 3.30
C GLU A 103 35.10 -26.09 3.73
N ARG A 104 34.05 -26.15 2.89
CA ARG A 104 32.71 -25.62 3.25
C ARG A 104 32.06 -26.40 4.39
N SER A 105 32.20 -27.72 4.41
CA SER A 105 31.62 -28.57 5.46
C SER A 105 32.33 -28.35 6.80
N SER A 106 33.66 -28.36 6.81
CA SER A 106 34.48 -28.13 8.01
C SER A 106 34.24 -26.75 8.63
N ALA A 107 34.09 -25.70 7.82
CA ALA A 107 33.70 -24.37 8.31
C ALA A 107 32.32 -24.37 8.99
N LYS A 108 31.35 -25.13 8.46
CA LYS A 108 30.03 -25.28 9.11
C LYS A 108 30.14 -26.03 10.44
N TYR A 109 30.88 -27.13 10.49
CA TYR A 109 31.06 -27.93 11.71
C TYR A 109 31.79 -27.13 12.81
N ALA A 110 32.84 -26.38 12.48
CA ALA A 110 33.57 -25.56 13.44
C ALA A 110 32.70 -24.45 14.08
N VAL A 111 31.82 -23.82 13.29
CA VAL A 111 30.87 -22.83 13.82
C VAL A 111 29.90 -23.47 14.81
N VAL A 112 29.37 -24.67 14.49
CA VAL A 112 28.45 -25.41 15.37
C VAL A 112 29.14 -25.83 16.67
N GLU A 113 30.38 -26.32 16.62
CA GLU A 113 31.13 -26.69 17.83
C GLU A 113 31.44 -25.50 18.74
N SER A 114 31.82 -24.35 18.17
CA SER A 114 32.10 -23.13 18.95
C SER A 114 30.86 -22.57 19.66
N SER A 115 29.66 -22.89 19.18
CA SER A 115 28.39 -22.45 19.76
C SER A 115 27.88 -23.31 20.92
N ARG A 116 28.51 -24.48 21.18
CA ARG A 116 28.16 -25.35 22.31
C ARG A 116 28.82 -24.87 23.60
N LYS A 117 28.11 -24.02 24.35
CA LYS A 117 28.46 -23.76 25.76
C LYS A 117 28.13 -25.01 26.60
N PRO A 118 28.93 -25.38 27.61
CA PRO A 118 28.59 -26.50 28.49
C PRO A 118 27.31 -26.16 29.25
N ALA A 119 26.25 -26.92 29.02
CA ALA A 119 24.98 -26.75 29.71
C ALA A 119 25.15 -27.09 31.20
N SER A 120 24.57 -26.24 32.05
CA SER A 120 24.64 -26.28 33.50
C SER A 120 24.23 -27.62 34.13
N SER A 121 24.73 -27.86 35.35
CA SER A 121 24.43 -28.98 36.27
C SER A 121 22.94 -29.10 36.65
N ALA A 122 22.07 -29.41 35.69
CA ALA A 122 20.68 -29.81 35.94
C ALA A 122 20.58 -31.35 35.99
N PRO A 123 19.73 -31.91 36.86
CA PRO A 123 19.49 -33.35 36.90
C PRO A 123 18.91 -33.82 35.56
N ILE A 124 19.46 -34.91 35.01
CA ILE A 124 19.09 -35.51 33.71
C ILE A 124 17.65 -36.08 33.71
N ILE A 125 17.05 -36.19 34.90
CA ILE A 125 15.77 -36.84 35.11
C ILE A 125 14.80 -35.79 35.68
N ASP A 126 13.67 -35.61 35.01
CA ASP A 126 12.55 -34.77 35.45
C ASP A 126 11.97 -35.32 36.78
N GLY A 127 11.29 -34.49 37.57
CA GLY A 127 10.62 -34.90 38.81
C GLY A 127 9.57 -36.01 38.61
N ALA A 128 9.11 -36.24 37.37
CA ALA A 128 8.25 -37.34 36.97
C ALA A 128 9.00 -38.63 36.57
N GLY A 129 10.34 -38.66 36.62
CA GLY A 129 11.17 -39.82 36.31
C GLY A 129 11.55 -40.00 34.83
N HIS A 130 11.22 -39.04 33.96
CA HIS A 130 11.57 -39.08 32.53
C HIS A 130 12.94 -38.47 32.27
N ILE A 131 13.68 -38.99 31.29
CA ILE A 131 14.97 -38.43 30.87
C ILE A 131 14.70 -37.15 30.08
N ASP A 132 15.06 -36.00 30.64
CA ASP A 132 14.93 -34.72 29.97
C ASP A 132 16.29 -34.30 29.36
N LEU A 133 16.43 -34.51 28.06
CA LEU A 133 17.65 -34.17 27.32
C LEU A 133 17.77 -32.68 26.98
N PHE A 134 16.69 -31.92 27.08
CA PHE A 134 16.65 -30.51 26.66
C PHE A 134 16.59 -29.54 27.85
N GLY A 135 16.42 -30.07 29.06
CA GLY A 135 16.24 -29.27 30.26
C GLY A 135 14.90 -28.53 30.24
N ASP A 136 14.40 -28.20 31.42
CA ASP A 136 13.16 -27.44 31.61
C ASP A 136 13.24 -25.98 31.11
N GLU A 137 13.65 -25.75 29.87
CA GLU A 137 13.52 -24.47 29.16
C GLU A 137 12.05 -24.05 29.09
N ARG A 138 11.13 -25.02 29.03
CA ARG A 138 9.68 -24.78 29.05
C ARG A 138 9.20 -24.19 30.37
N ALA A 139 9.71 -24.65 31.52
CA ALA A 139 9.31 -24.11 32.81
C ALA A 139 9.89 -22.70 33.06
N ARG A 140 11.09 -22.41 32.52
CA ARG A 140 11.73 -21.09 32.65
C ARG A 140 11.14 -20.02 31.73
N ALA A 141 10.50 -20.40 30.63
CA ALA A 141 9.89 -19.48 29.67
C ALA A 141 8.46 -19.02 30.04
N HIS A 142 7.87 -19.53 31.11
CA HIS A 142 6.47 -19.24 31.49
C HIS A 142 6.30 -18.12 32.54
N ALA A 143 7.34 -17.34 32.84
CA ALA A 143 7.28 -16.39 33.95
C ALA A 143 6.35 -15.18 33.73
N GLU A 144 6.06 -14.73 32.51
CA GLU A 144 5.16 -13.59 32.29
C GLU A 144 4.36 -13.75 30.99
N LYS A 145 3.25 -14.50 31.05
CA LYS A 145 2.29 -14.57 29.93
C LYS A 145 1.51 -13.26 29.87
N ASN A 146 1.92 -12.35 28.99
CA ASN A 146 1.08 -11.22 28.62
C ASN A 146 -0.13 -11.74 27.85
N GLU A 147 -1.29 -11.76 28.50
CA GLU A 147 -2.56 -12.21 27.93
C GLU A 147 -2.89 -11.48 26.62
N GLU A 148 -2.52 -10.20 26.52
CA GLU A 148 -2.65 -9.38 25.33
C GLU A 148 -1.78 -9.89 24.16
N ALA A 149 -0.55 -10.29 24.43
CA ALA A 149 0.38 -10.80 23.40
C ALA A 149 -0.03 -12.17 22.88
N GLU A 150 -0.59 -13.04 23.72
CA GLU A 150 -1.15 -14.32 23.27
C GLU A 150 -2.43 -14.13 22.45
N ALA A 151 -3.28 -13.18 22.82
CA ALA A 151 -4.48 -12.85 22.06
C ALA A 151 -4.13 -12.30 20.66
N GLU A 152 -3.10 -11.45 20.54
CA GLU A 152 -2.62 -10.96 19.25
C GLU A 152 -1.98 -12.06 18.41
N LYS A 153 -1.16 -12.95 18.99
CA LYS A 153 -0.58 -14.09 18.27
C LYS A 153 -1.67 -15.02 17.74
N LYS A 154 -2.67 -15.36 18.56
CA LYS A 154 -3.81 -16.17 18.14
C LYS A 154 -4.65 -15.51 17.04
N LYS A 155 -4.78 -14.17 17.04
CA LYS A 155 -5.43 -13.44 15.94
C LYS A 155 -4.63 -13.54 14.65
N LYS A 156 -3.31 -13.32 14.72
CA LYS A 156 -2.42 -13.42 13.54
C LYS A 156 -2.35 -14.83 12.97
N GLU A 157 -2.30 -15.85 13.82
CA GLU A 157 -2.35 -17.26 13.40
C GLU A 157 -3.67 -17.57 12.68
N LYS A 158 -4.80 -17.12 13.22
CA LYS A 158 -6.10 -17.25 12.56
C LYS A 158 -6.15 -16.51 11.22
N GLU A 159 -5.69 -15.26 11.17
CA GLU A 159 -5.62 -14.49 9.92
C GLU A 159 -4.75 -15.18 8.87
N TYR A 160 -3.64 -15.80 9.28
CA TYR A 160 -2.77 -16.58 8.41
C TYR A 160 -3.46 -17.87 7.95
N GLU A 161 -4.06 -18.64 8.85
CA GLU A 161 -4.83 -19.83 8.50
C GLU A 161 -5.99 -19.49 7.56
N ASP A 162 -6.66 -18.35 7.76
CA ASP A 162 -7.74 -17.87 6.90
C ASP A 162 -7.24 -17.44 5.51
N GLN A 163 -6.00 -16.95 5.39
CA GLN A 163 -5.37 -16.65 4.09
C GLN A 163 -5.07 -17.92 3.28
N TYR A 164 -4.70 -19.03 3.94
CA TYR A 164 -4.25 -20.25 3.27
C TYR A 164 -5.29 -21.38 3.25
N THR A 165 -6.35 -21.30 4.04
CA THR A 165 -7.39 -22.34 4.12
C THR A 165 -8.76 -21.81 3.70
N MET A 166 -9.35 -22.45 2.69
CA MET A 166 -10.67 -22.10 2.15
C MET A 166 -11.80 -22.72 3.00
N ARG A 167 -11.92 -22.32 4.26
CA ARG A 167 -13.04 -22.76 5.13
C ARG A 167 -14.28 -21.93 4.83
N PHE A 168 -15.43 -22.59 4.67
CA PHE A 168 -16.73 -21.92 4.47
C PHE A 168 -17.11 -20.97 5.61
N SER A 169 -16.58 -21.19 6.82
CA SER A 169 -16.74 -20.30 7.96
C SER A 169 -16.13 -18.91 7.75
N ASN A 170 -15.07 -18.82 6.94
CA ASN A 170 -14.28 -17.60 6.73
C ASN A 170 -14.83 -16.79 5.55
N ALA A 171 -15.49 -17.47 4.60
CA ALA A 171 -16.10 -16.85 3.42
C ALA A 171 -17.27 -15.93 3.75
N ALA A 172 -17.90 -16.10 4.92
CA ALA A 172 -19.08 -15.36 5.30
C ALA A 172 -18.77 -13.93 5.85
N GLY A 173 -17.49 -13.60 6.06
CA GLY A 173 -17.06 -12.32 6.63
C GLY A 173 -17.27 -12.24 8.15
N LYS A 174 -16.88 -11.11 8.77
CA LYS A 174 -16.82 -10.90 10.24
C LYS A 174 -18.10 -11.30 11.00
N ASP A 175 -19.26 -11.21 10.34
CA ASP A 175 -20.60 -11.45 10.92
C ASP A 175 -21.38 -12.60 10.25
N GLY A 176 -20.78 -13.31 9.30
CA GLY A 176 -21.51 -14.03 8.26
C GLY A 176 -22.27 -15.30 8.66
N LEU A 177 -22.05 -15.81 9.87
CA LEU A 177 -22.82 -16.93 10.42
C LEU A 177 -23.82 -16.47 11.50
N SER A 178 -23.61 -15.28 12.07
CA SER A 178 -24.45 -14.79 13.18
C SER A 178 -25.72 -14.12 12.69
N ARG A 179 -25.72 -13.53 11.49
CA ARG A 179 -26.87 -12.82 10.93
C ARG A 179 -27.08 -13.19 9.46
N PRO A 180 -28.23 -13.79 9.11
CA PRO A 180 -28.57 -14.04 7.72
C PRO A 180 -28.64 -12.74 6.91
N TRP A 181 -28.27 -12.78 5.63
CA TRP A 181 -28.20 -11.61 4.73
C TRP A 181 -29.50 -10.80 4.63
N TYR A 182 -30.65 -11.44 4.82
CA TYR A 182 -31.98 -10.82 4.82
C TYR A 182 -32.39 -10.17 6.16
N SER A 183 -31.61 -10.37 7.24
CA SER A 183 -31.87 -9.80 8.58
C SER A 183 -31.17 -8.45 8.80
N GLN A 184 -30.42 -7.97 7.82
CA GLN A 184 -29.84 -6.62 7.83
C GLN A 184 -30.97 -5.61 7.58
N ARG A 185 -31.45 -4.99 8.67
CA ARG A 185 -32.24 -3.76 8.57
C ARG A 185 -31.28 -2.68 8.06
N GLU A 186 -31.71 -2.02 6.99
CA GLU A 186 -30.95 -1.08 6.16
C GLU A 186 -29.84 -1.73 5.33
N GLY A 187 -29.87 -1.46 4.01
CA GLY A 187 -28.89 -1.86 3.01
C GLY A 187 -27.53 -1.17 3.18
N VAL A 188 -27.03 -1.09 4.40
CA VAL A 188 -25.65 -0.74 4.71
C VAL A 188 -24.85 -2.02 4.48
N ALA A 189 -24.42 -2.21 3.22
CA ALA A 189 -23.31 -3.09 2.93
C ALA A 189 -22.19 -2.77 3.94
N PRO A 190 -21.62 -3.78 4.63
CA PRO A 190 -20.72 -3.57 5.76
C PRO A 190 -19.46 -2.84 5.30
N ASP A 191 -19.48 -1.50 5.35
CA ASP A 191 -18.41 -0.55 5.01
C ASP A 191 -17.39 -1.09 4.00
N ALA A 192 -17.91 -1.71 2.93
CA ALA A 192 -17.14 -2.61 2.11
C ALA A 192 -16.26 -1.76 1.22
N SER A 193 -15.02 -1.63 1.68
CA SER A 193 -13.88 -1.04 1.00
C SER A 193 -13.97 0.48 0.83
N SER A 194 -13.61 1.19 1.91
CA SER A 194 -12.79 2.40 1.77
C SER A 194 -11.48 2.15 1.02
N ARG A 195 -11.26 0.96 0.45
CA ARG A 195 -10.09 0.57 -0.32
C ARG A 195 -10.45 0.59 -1.80
N ASP A 196 -9.58 1.14 -2.63
CA ASP A 196 -9.70 1.13 -4.09
C ASP A 196 -9.49 -0.29 -4.65
N VAL A 197 -9.64 -0.46 -5.96
CA VAL A 197 -9.37 -1.71 -6.72
C VAL A 197 -7.97 -2.26 -6.41
N TRP A 198 -7.02 -1.38 -6.08
CA TRP A 198 -5.65 -1.70 -5.71
C TRP A 198 -5.40 -1.85 -4.19
N GLY A 199 -6.44 -1.87 -3.36
CA GLY A 199 -6.30 -2.08 -1.91
C GLY A 199 -5.86 -0.85 -1.10
N ASN A 200 -5.65 0.31 -1.73
CA ASN A 200 -5.31 1.57 -1.06
C ASN A 200 -6.54 2.24 -0.46
N ASN A 201 -6.41 2.90 0.70
CA ASN A 201 -7.52 3.66 1.26
C ASN A 201 -7.92 4.85 0.37
N ASP A 202 -9.12 4.81 -0.20
CA ASP A 202 -9.79 5.91 -0.90
C ASP A 202 -10.94 6.46 -0.03
N PRO A 203 -10.72 7.59 0.66
CA PRO A 203 -11.75 8.23 1.48
C PRO A 203 -12.88 8.85 0.64
N ASP A 204 -12.61 9.23 -0.61
CA ASP A 204 -13.54 9.99 -1.47
C ASP A 204 -14.45 9.09 -2.30
N ARG A 205 -14.24 7.77 -2.25
CA ARG A 205 -15.09 6.79 -2.94
C ARG A 205 -16.58 6.97 -2.63
N LYS A 206 -16.93 7.15 -1.36
CA LYS A 206 -18.32 7.38 -0.92
C LYS A 206 -18.90 8.63 -1.57
N ALA A 207 -18.13 9.71 -1.63
CA ALA A 207 -18.56 10.94 -2.29
C ALA A 207 -18.80 10.70 -3.79
N ARG A 208 -17.87 10.05 -4.49
CA ARG A 208 -18.02 9.71 -5.93
C ARG A 208 -19.25 8.86 -6.20
N ASP A 209 -19.51 7.86 -5.37
CA ASP A 209 -20.67 6.98 -5.51
C ASP A 209 -21.97 7.75 -5.27
N THR A 210 -22.02 8.61 -4.23
CA THR A 210 -23.18 9.48 -4.02
C THR A 210 -23.39 10.44 -5.19
N HIS A 211 -22.32 10.95 -5.79
CA HIS A 211 -22.39 11.82 -6.97
C HIS A 211 -22.92 11.08 -8.19
N ARG A 212 -22.48 9.83 -8.45
CA ARG A 212 -23.03 9.00 -9.55
C ARG A 212 -24.49 8.67 -9.34
N ILE A 213 -24.88 8.31 -8.11
CA ILE A 213 -26.28 8.02 -7.77
C ILE A 213 -27.12 9.29 -7.99
N ASN A 214 -26.66 10.43 -7.49
CA ASN A 214 -27.36 11.71 -7.61
C ASN A 214 -27.38 12.27 -9.04
N SER A 215 -26.43 11.91 -9.91
CA SER A 215 -26.44 12.32 -11.32
C SER A 215 -27.38 11.44 -12.15
N ASN A 216 -27.48 10.16 -11.81
CA ASN A 216 -28.29 9.20 -12.53
C ASN A 216 -29.74 9.14 -12.02
N ASP A 217 -30.04 9.77 -10.87
CA ASP A 217 -31.39 9.85 -10.32
C ASP A 217 -32.17 11.06 -10.90
N PRO A 218 -33.26 10.83 -11.66
CA PRO A 218 -34.10 11.91 -12.18
C PRO A 218 -34.75 12.74 -11.07
N LEU A 219 -35.04 12.13 -9.91
CA LEU A 219 -35.66 12.81 -8.78
C LEU A 219 -34.68 13.79 -8.10
N ALA A 220 -33.40 13.43 -8.03
CA ALA A 220 -32.34 14.34 -7.60
C ALA A 220 -32.20 15.55 -8.54
N MET A 221 -32.31 15.36 -9.85
CA MET A 221 -32.32 16.48 -10.82
C MET A 221 -33.52 17.41 -10.60
N MET A 222 -34.73 16.86 -10.42
CA MET A 222 -35.92 17.66 -10.15
C MET A 222 -35.81 18.45 -8.84
N LYS A 223 -35.25 17.85 -7.79
CA LYS A 223 -34.99 18.55 -6.53
C LYS A 223 -34.04 19.72 -6.69
N LYS A 224 -32.94 19.54 -7.45
CA LYS A 224 -31.98 20.62 -7.76
C LYS A 224 -32.64 21.76 -8.55
N GLY A 225 -33.46 21.43 -9.56
CA GLY A 225 -34.23 22.43 -10.30
C GLY A 225 -35.21 23.19 -9.40
N ALA A 226 -35.92 22.49 -8.51
CA ALA A 226 -36.84 23.11 -7.57
C ALA A 226 -36.13 24.04 -6.56
N SER A 227 -34.94 23.68 -6.08
CA SER A 227 -34.13 24.57 -5.23
C SER A 227 -33.66 25.81 -5.98
N GLN A 228 -33.19 25.67 -7.22
CA GLN A 228 -32.77 26.82 -8.03
C GLN A 228 -33.93 27.81 -8.28
N ILE A 229 -35.14 27.31 -8.54
CA ILE A 229 -36.34 28.17 -8.67
C ILE A 229 -36.63 28.92 -7.37
N ARG A 230 -36.46 28.28 -6.21
CA ARG A 230 -36.65 28.93 -4.90
C ARG A 230 -35.59 30.01 -4.65
N GLU A 231 -34.34 29.76 -5.04
CA GLU A 231 -33.24 30.73 -4.96
C GLU A 231 -33.51 31.94 -5.85
N LEU A 232 -33.86 31.73 -7.12
CA LEU A 232 -34.22 32.83 -8.04
C LEU A 232 -35.42 33.66 -7.54
N LYS A 233 -36.43 33.02 -6.93
CA LYS A 233 -37.55 33.75 -6.32
C LYS A 233 -37.08 34.61 -5.14
N ARG A 234 -36.17 34.11 -4.30
CA ARG A 234 -35.59 34.88 -3.20
C ARG A 234 -34.76 36.06 -3.72
N GLU A 235 -33.96 35.85 -4.76
CA GLU A 235 -33.18 36.92 -5.39
C GLU A 235 -34.08 38.00 -6.00
N ARG A 236 -35.14 37.61 -6.71
CA ARG A 236 -36.13 38.56 -7.25
C ARG A 236 -36.80 39.37 -6.14
N MET A 237 -37.18 38.73 -5.03
CA MET A 237 -37.74 39.44 -3.88
C MET A 237 -36.75 40.43 -3.26
N LYS A 238 -35.46 40.07 -3.16
CA LYS A 238 -34.41 40.97 -2.68
C LYS A 238 -34.25 42.19 -3.60
N ILE A 239 -34.16 41.97 -4.90
CA ILE A 239 -34.04 43.05 -5.90
C ILE A 239 -35.27 43.98 -5.85
N GLN A 240 -36.47 43.42 -5.68
CA GLN A 240 -37.68 44.22 -5.52
C GLN A 240 -37.65 45.06 -4.23
N ALA A 241 -37.25 44.46 -3.12
CA ALA A 241 -37.12 45.16 -1.84
C ALA A 241 -36.09 46.30 -1.92
N GLU A 242 -34.93 46.06 -2.55
CA GLU A 242 -33.90 47.09 -2.78
C GLU A 242 -34.45 48.25 -3.61
N ARG A 243 -35.14 47.97 -4.72
CA ARG A 243 -35.78 49.01 -5.55
C ARG A 243 -36.86 49.78 -4.80
N ASP A 244 -37.68 49.11 -4.00
CA ASP A 244 -38.71 49.75 -3.19
C ASP A 244 -38.09 50.67 -2.13
N ASP A 245 -36.97 50.26 -1.53
CA ASP A 245 -36.23 51.07 -0.57
C ASP A 245 -35.52 52.26 -1.24
N GLU A 246 -34.95 52.10 -2.43
CA GLU A 246 -34.41 53.21 -3.26
C GLU A 246 -35.51 54.24 -3.58
N LEU A 247 -36.70 53.80 -4.02
CA LEU A 247 -37.83 54.70 -4.27
C LEU A 247 -38.30 55.42 -3.00
N ARG A 248 -38.28 54.74 -1.85
CA ARG A 248 -38.59 55.36 -0.55
C ARG A 248 -37.54 56.39 -0.15
N GLN A 249 -36.26 56.15 -0.44
CA GLN A 249 -35.18 57.10 -0.19
C GLN A 249 -35.35 58.35 -1.06
N LEU A 250 -35.59 58.20 -2.36
CA LEU A 250 -35.85 59.31 -3.27
C LEU A 250 -37.06 60.16 -2.82
N ARG A 251 -38.17 59.52 -2.42
CA ARG A 251 -39.34 60.24 -1.88
C ARG A 251 -39.02 61.02 -0.59
N LYS A 252 -38.19 60.46 0.29
CA LYS A 252 -37.74 61.13 1.52
C LYS A 252 -36.82 62.31 1.21
N GLU A 253 -35.91 62.18 0.26
CA GLU A 253 -35.03 63.25 -0.20
C GLU A 253 -35.81 64.39 -0.86
N GLU A 254 -36.74 64.08 -1.77
CA GLU A 254 -37.61 65.08 -2.39
C GLU A 254 -38.44 65.86 -1.35
N HIS A 255 -38.91 65.18 -0.30
CA HIS A 255 -39.60 65.84 0.82
C HIS A 255 -38.66 66.75 1.63
N ARG A 256 -37.41 66.34 1.85
CA ARG A 256 -36.39 67.16 2.53
C ARG A 256 -36.03 68.40 1.72
N ASP A 257 -35.85 68.27 0.41
CA ASP A 257 -35.52 69.39 -0.47
C ASP A 257 -36.67 70.42 -0.56
N ARG A 258 -37.93 69.95 -0.65
CA ARG A 258 -39.11 70.83 -0.56
C ARG A 258 -39.16 71.60 0.75
N HIS A 259 -38.77 71.00 1.86
CA HIS A 259 -38.75 71.66 3.16
C HIS A 259 -37.60 72.68 3.28
N ARG A 260 -36.44 72.42 2.66
CA ARG A 260 -35.32 73.37 2.59
C ARG A 260 -35.63 74.59 1.74
N HIS A 261 -36.42 74.44 0.67
CA HIS A 261 -36.77 75.55 -0.23
C HIS A 261 -37.84 76.51 0.32
N ARG A 262 -38.50 76.13 1.42
CA ARG A 262 -39.54 76.96 2.08
C ARG A 262 -39.02 77.78 3.27
N HIS A 263 -37.76 77.61 3.65
CA HIS A 263 -37.07 78.40 4.66
C HIS A 263 -36.03 79.29 4.00
#